data_AF-A0A7S4A5P3-F1
#
_entry.id   AF-A0A7S4A5P3-F1
#
_cell.length_a   1.000
_cell.length_b   1.000
_cell.length_c   1.000
_cell.angle_alpha   90.00
_cell.angle_beta   90.00
_cell.angle_gamma   90.00
#
_symmetry.space_group_name_H-M   'P 1'
#
loop_
_entity.id
_entity.type
_entity.pdbx_description
1 polymer ?
#
loop_
_entity_poly.entity_id
_entity_poly.type
_entity_poly.pdbx_seq_one_letter_code
_entity_poly.pdbx_strand_id
1 'polypeptide(L)'
;MAPGLGPFVRMLAQAAVPLFRAFATAYQQALHNARKEGATAAKEALKPKRGAMTPTEAAEILHLPEGGAADAAQVAARYDKLYAMNDPSKGGSFYLQSKILRAREALDAEIAGSSAKT
;
A
#
# COMPACT_ATOMS: atom_id res chain seq x y z
N MET A 1 -37.71 -40.73 -43.05
CA MET A 1 -38.16 -41.29 -41.76
C MET A 1 -37.09 -40.93 -40.72
N ALA A 2 -37.24 -39.78 -40.05
CA ALA A 2 -36.25 -39.31 -39.08
C ALA A 2 -36.63 -39.83 -37.69
N PRO A 3 -35.73 -40.45 -36.92
CA PRO A 3 -36.04 -40.94 -35.59
C PRO A 3 -36.26 -39.75 -34.64
N GLY A 4 -37.47 -39.65 -34.09
CA GLY A 4 -37.84 -38.62 -33.13
C GLY A 4 -37.11 -38.81 -31.81
N LEU A 5 -36.29 -37.83 -31.44
CA LEU A 5 -35.63 -37.74 -30.14
C LEU A 5 -36.71 -37.60 -29.05
N GLY A 6 -36.89 -38.65 -28.23
CA GLY A 6 -38.00 -38.77 -27.29
C GLY A 6 -38.06 -37.68 -26.20
N PRO A 7 -39.25 -37.43 -25.61
CA PRO A 7 -39.51 -36.32 -24.69
C PRO A 7 -38.59 -36.28 -23.46
N PHE A 8 -38.08 -37.43 -23.01
CA PHE A 8 -37.15 -37.53 -21.89
C PHE A 8 -35.75 -36.97 -22.19
N VAL A 9 -35.31 -37.00 -23.46
CA VAL A 9 -33.99 -36.45 -23.86
C VAL A 9 -34.02 -34.92 -23.88
N ARG A 10 -35.16 -34.32 -24.25
CA ARG A 10 -35.35 -32.86 -24.19
C ARG A 10 -35.34 -32.34 -22.76
N MET A 11 -35.93 -33.08 -21.82
CA MET A 11 -35.97 -32.72 -20.40
C MET A 11 -34.58 -32.81 -19.75
N LEU A 12 -33.79 -33.82 -20.07
CA LEU A 12 -32.39 -33.95 -19.63
C LEU A 12 -31.48 -32.86 -20.21
N ALA A 13 -31.66 -32.51 -21.48
CA ALA A 13 -30.87 -31.45 -22.13
C ALA A 13 -31.18 -30.04 -21.58
N GLN A 14 -32.43 -29.76 -21.22
CA GLN A 14 -32.82 -28.45 -20.66
C GLN A 14 -32.29 -28.22 -19.24
N ALA A 15 -32.09 -29.27 -18.45
CA ALA A 15 -31.57 -29.15 -17.08
C ALA A 15 -30.04 -28.95 -17.02
N ALA A 16 -29.28 -29.44 -18.01
CA ALA A 16 -27.82 -29.42 -17.97
C ALA A 16 -27.21 -28.06 -18.39
N VAL A 17 -27.77 -27.40 -19.41
CA VAL A 17 -27.24 -26.15 -19.98
C VAL A 17 -27.15 -24.96 -18.99
N PRO A 18 -28.12 -24.70 -18.09
CA PRO A 18 -28.03 -23.55 -17.18
C PRO A 18 -26.94 -23.71 -16.11
N LEU A 19 -26.62 -24.95 -15.68
CA LEU A 19 -25.55 -25.21 -14.72
C LEU A 19 -24.17 -24.80 -15.26
N PHE A 20 -23.84 -25.24 -16.48
CA PHE A 20 -22.55 -24.90 -17.10
C PHE A 20 -22.39 -23.40 -17.37
N ARG A 21 -23.48 -22.73 -17.78
CA ARG A 21 -23.46 -21.27 -17.98
C ARG A 21 -23.23 -20.53 -16.67
N ALA A 22 -23.88 -20.93 -15.57
CA ALA A 22 -23.69 -20.30 -14.26
C ALA A 22 -22.25 -20.42 -13.75
N PHE A 23 -21.62 -21.59 -13.94
CA PHE A 23 -20.20 -21.77 -13.61
C PHE A 23 -19.29 -20.88 -14.45
N ALA A 24 -19.50 -20.80 -15.77
CA ALA A 24 -18.70 -19.97 -16.65
C ALA A 24 -18.84 -18.47 -16.34
N THR A 25 -20.05 -17.99 -16.05
CA THR A 25 -20.28 -16.60 -15.69
C THR A 25 -19.70 -16.26 -14.32
N ALA A 26 -19.83 -17.16 -13.34
CA ALA A 26 -19.24 -16.96 -12.02
C ALA A 26 -17.70 -16.92 -12.10
N TYR A 27 -17.09 -17.77 -12.93
CA TYR A 27 -15.65 -17.75 -13.17
C TYR A 27 -15.18 -16.45 -13.85
N GLN A 28 -15.90 -16.00 -14.88
CA GLN A 28 -15.60 -14.72 -15.55
C GLN A 28 -15.78 -13.52 -14.60
N GLN A 29 -16.81 -13.53 -13.76
CA GLN A 29 -17.02 -12.50 -12.73
C GLN A 29 -15.93 -12.52 -11.67
N ALA A 30 -15.49 -13.70 -11.21
CA ALA A 30 -14.39 -13.83 -10.27
C ALA A 30 -13.09 -13.25 -10.86
N LEU A 31 -12.77 -13.55 -12.12
CA LEU A 31 -11.60 -12.98 -12.80
C LEU A 31 -11.71 -11.46 -12.99
N HIS A 32 -12.90 -10.96 -13.33
CA HIS A 32 -13.13 -9.52 -13.50
C HIS A 32 -13.04 -8.76 -12.17
N ASN A 33 -13.58 -9.33 -11.10
CA ASN A 33 -13.50 -8.78 -9.75
C ASN A 33 -12.06 -8.83 -9.24
N ALA A 34 -11.33 -9.92 -9.41
CA ALA A 34 -9.92 -10.01 -9.05
C ALA A 34 -9.06 -8.96 -9.76
N ARG A 35 -9.34 -8.66 -11.03
CA ARG A 35 -8.65 -7.58 -11.78
C ARG A 35 -8.97 -6.18 -11.24
N LYS A 36 -10.25 -5.94 -10.89
CA LYS A 36 -10.67 -4.66 -10.30
C LYS A 36 -10.13 -4.48 -8.89
N GLU A 37 -10.22 -5.51 -8.05
CA GLU A 37 -9.68 -5.53 -6.70
C GLU A 37 -8.16 -5.39 -6.70
N GLY A 38 -7.45 -6.08 -7.60
CA GLY A 38 -6.01 -5.91 -7.78
C GLY A 38 -5.64 -4.48 -8.19
N ALA A 39 -6.40 -3.86 -9.09
CA ALA A 39 -6.19 -2.48 -9.51
C ALA A 39 -6.53 -1.46 -8.40
N THR A 40 -7.55 -1.72 -7.57
CA THR A 40 -7.86 -0.87 -6.41
C THR A 40 -6.83 -1.04 -5.30
N ALA A 41 -6.40 -2.27 -4.99
CA ALA A 41 -5.36 -2.55 -4.00
C ALA A 41 -4.02 -1.91 -4.38
N ALA A 42 -3.65 -1.95 -5.66
CA ALA A 42 -2.47 -1.25 -6.17
C ALA A 42 -2.59 0.28 -6.00
N LYS A 43 -3.77 0.85 -6.28
CA LYS A 43 -4.05 2.28 -6.05
C LYS A 43 -4.09 2.66 -4.57
N GLU A 44 -4.56 1.76 -3.70
CA GLU A 44 -4.57 1.94 -2.24
C GLU A 44 -3.15 1.94 -1.68
N ALA A 45 -2.28 1.05 -2.17
CA ALA A 45 -0.86 0.99 -1.81
C ALA A 45 -0.07 2.23 -2.25
N LEU A 46 -0.50 2.89 -3.34
CA LEU A 46 0.07 4.13 -3.83
C LEU A 46 -0.44 5.38 -3.10
N LYS A 47 -1.51 5.28 -2.30
CA LYS A 47 -1.97 6.41 -1.50
C LYS A 47 -1.06 6.54 -0.26
N PRO A 48 -0.52 7.73 0.04
CA PRO A 48 0.17 7.95 1.30
C PRO A 48 -0.79 7.58 2.43
N LYS A 49 -0.36 6.69 3.33
CA LYS A 49 -1.16 6.27 4.48
C LYS A 49 -1.62 7.54 5.20
N ARG A 50 -2.93 7.68 5.46
CA ARG A 50 -3.46 8.81 6.24
C ARG A 50 -2.69 8.91 7.56
N GLY A 51 -1.92 9.98 7.74
CA GLY A 51 -1.02 10.16 8.90
C GLY A 51 0.46 9.85 8.66
N ALA A 52 0.88 9.54 7.43
CA ALA A 52 2.30 9.48 7.07
C ALA A 52 2.91 10.89 7.11
N MET A 53 4.05 11.01 7.77
CA MET A 53 4.82 12.26 7.86
C MET A 53 5.37 12.63 6.49
N THR A 54 5.21 13.89 6.09
CA THR A 54 5.76 14.37 4.81
C THR A 54 7.26 14.65 4.93
N PRO A 55 8.05 14.55 3.84
CA PRO A 55 9.48 14.89 3.89
C PRO A 55 9.73 16.32 4.36
N THR A 56 8.86 17.27 3.98
CA THR A 56 8.93 18.67 4.42
C THR A 56 8.74 18.78 5.94
N GLU A 57 7.69 18.16 6.49
CA GLU A 57 7.44 18.13 7.94
C GLU A 57 8.59 17.44 8.69
N ALA A 58 9.13 16.36 8.14
CA ALA A 58 10.27 15.66 8.72
C ALA A 58 11.53 16.54 8.78
N ALA A 59 11.80 17.31 7.73
CA ALA A 59 12.92 18.24 7.69
C ALA A 59 12.78 19.36 8.74
N GLU A 60 11.56 19.86 8.94
CA GLU A 60 11.25 20.84 9.99
C GLU A 60 11.47 20.26 11.39
N ILE A 61 10.99 19.04 11.67
CA ILE A 61 11.18 18.36 12.96
C ILE A 61 12.66 18.17 13.29
N LEU A 62 13.51 17.88 12.28
CA LEU A 62 14.95 17.71 12.46
C LEU A 62 15.74 19.02 12.36
N HIS A 63 15.06 20.16 12.17
CA HIS A 63 15.67 21.48 11.99
C HIS A 63 16.76 21.48 10.91
N LEU A 64 16.49 20.85 9.77
CA LEU A 64 17.42 20.79 8.65
C LEU A 64 17.37 22.09 7.83
N PRO A 65 18.52 22.60 7.37
CA PRO A 65 18.55 23.73 6.43
C PRO A 65 18.00 23.30 5.05
N GLU A 66 17.73 24.28 4.19
CA GLU A 66 17.34 23.99 2.79
C GLU A 66 18.36 23.07 2.12
N GLY A 67 17.88 22.00 1.49
CA GLY A 67 18.73 20.95 0.90
C GLY A 67 19.33 19.94 1.90
N GLY A 68 19.29 20.20 3.21
CA GLY A 68 19.80 19.29 4.24
C GLY A 68 19.02 17.98 4.35
N ALA A 69 17.77 17.95 3.87
CA ALA A 69 16.93 16.75 3.80
C ALA A 69 17.46 15.68 2.83
N ALA A 70 18.33 16.04 1.87
CA ALA A 70 18.95 15.11 0.93
C ALA A 70 20.30 14.55 1.43
N ASP A 71 20.84 15.08 2.52
CA ASP A 71 22.13 14.66 3.07
C ASP A 71 21.91 13.71 4.26
N ALA A 72 22.10 12.41 4.01
CA ALA A 72 21.93 11.35 5.01
C ALA A 72 22.81 11.56 6.26
N ALA A 73 24.01 12.14 6.12
CA ALA A 73 24.90 12.38 7.26
C ALA A 73 24.36 13.50 8.16
N GLN A 74 23.82 14.57 7.56
CA GLN A 74 23.18 15.65 8.32
C GLN A 74 21.89 15.18 8.99
N VAL A 75 21.07 14.38 8.31
CA VAL A 75 19.85 13.77 8.88
C VAL A 75 20.20 12.93 10.12
N ALA A 76 21.19 12.04 10.01
CA ALA A 76 21.64 11.19 11.11
C ALA A 76 22.16 12.02 12.30
N ALA A 77 23.02 13.01 12.05
CA ALA A 77 23.58 13.85 13.10
C ALA A 77 22.51 14.65 13.87
N ARG A 78 21.50 15.18 13.16
CA ARG A 78 20.36 15.89 13.78
C ARG A 78 19.47 14.95 14.57
N TYR A 79 19.17 13.78 13.99
CA TYR A 79 18.40 12.73 14.64
C TYR A 79 19.06 12.31 15.97
N ASP A 80 20.33 11.93 15.96
CA ASP A 80 21.02 11.40 17.16
C ASP A 80 20.99 12.42 18.30
N LYS A 81 21.24 13.69 18.00
CA LYS A 81 21.19 14.78 18.97
C LYS A 81 19.79 14.96 19.56
N LEU A 82 18.77 15.11 18.71
CA LEU A 82 17.40 15.39 19.17
C LEU A 82 16.79 14.17 19.87
N TYR A 83 17.07 12.96 19.39
CA TYR A 83 16.57 11.72 19.96
C TYR A 83 17.13 11.48 21.36
N ALA A 84 18.44 11.70 21.55
CA ALA A 84 19.09 11.57 22.86
C ALA A 84 18.62 12.65 23.86
N MET A 85 18.37 13.87 23.39
CA MET A 85 17.84 14.97 24.23
C MET A 85 16.39 14.73 24.69
N ASN A 86 15.61 13.95 23.93
CA ASN A 86 14.20 13.67 24.23
C ASN A 86 13.98 12.28 24.84
N ASP A 87 15.04 11.64 25.35
CA ASP A 87 14.98 10.34 26.01
C ASP A 87 14.01 10.36 27.23
N PRO A 88 12.92 9.56 27.20
CA PRO A 88 11.94 9.52 28.28
C PRO A 88 12.53 9.12 29.64
N SER A 89 13.58 8.29 29.64
CA SER A 89 14.27 7.88 30.87
C SER A 89 15.05 9.03 31.52
N LYS A 90 15.32 10.11 30.77
CA LYS A 90 16.01 11.32 31.24
C LYS A 90 15.05 12.51 31.41
N GLY A 91 13.74 12.25 31.46
CA GLY A 91 12.72 13.29 31.59
C GLY A 91 12.24 13.91 30.26
N GLY A 92 12.64 13.33 29.13
CA GLY A 92 12.11 13.68 27.81
C GLY A 92 10.69 13.16 27.56
N SER A 93 10.13 13.48 26.39
CA SER A 93 8.79 13.04 26.00
C SER A 93 8.86 11.88 25.02
N PHE A 94 8.23 10.75 25.37
CA PHE A 94 8.09 9.61 24.47
C PHE A 94 7.41 9.98 23.14
N TYR A 95 6.44 10.90 23.20
CA TYR A 95 5.77 11.39 22.00
C TYR A 95 6.73 12.16 21.08
N LEU A 96 7.53 13.07 21.64
CA LEU A 96 8.50 13.85 20.85
C LEU A 96 9.59 12.94 20.28
N GLN A 97 10.13 12.03 21.10
CA GLN A 97 11.10 11.03 20.64
C GLN A 97 10.53 10.16 19.51
N SER A 98 9.27 9.75 19.62
CA SER A 98 8.57 9.00 18.56
C SER A 98 8.43 9.82 17.28
N LYS A 99 8.14 11.13 17.37
CA LYS A 99 8.05 12.01 16.20
C LYS A 99 9.41 12.21 15.52
N ILE A 100 10.47 12.35 16.30
CA ILE A 100 11.85 12.45 15.79
C ILE A 100 12.26 11.17 15.04
N LEU A 101 11.89 9.99 15.55
CA LEU A 101 12.11 8.73 14.85
C LEU A 101 11.37 8.67 13.52
N ARG A 102 10.08 9.05 13.50
CA ARG A 102 9.27 9.04 12.27
C ARG A 102 9.80 10.03 11.23
N ALA A 103 10.32 11.18 11.67
CA ALA A 103 10.96 12.14 10.79
C ALA A 103 12.19 11.55 10.09
N ARG A 104 13.07 10.87 10.83
CA ARG A 104 14.21 10.16 10.24
C ARG A 104 13.75 9.11 9.23
N GLU A 105 12.82 8.22 9.61
CA GLU A 105 12.34 7.17 8.72
C GLU A 105 11.73 7.74 7.42
N ALA A 106 11.02 8.86 7.50
CA ALA A 106 10.44 9.51 6.33
C ALA A 106 11.50 10.06 5.37
N LEU A 107 12.57 10.69 5.90
CA LEU A 107 13.67 11.20 5.08
C LEU A 107 14.54 10.09 4.51
N ASP A 108 14.84 9.05 5.30
CA ASP A 108 15.60 7.88 4.83
C ASP A 108 14.87 7.20 3.66
N ALA A 109 13.54 7.10 3.71
CA ALA A 109 12.72 6.59 2.61
C ALA A 109 12.75 7.48 1.36
N GLU A 110 12.73 8.81 1.53
CA GLU A 110 12.81 9.77 0.43
C GLU A 110 14.17 9.71 -0.28
N ILE A 111 15.26 9.62 0.49
CA ILE A 111 16.63 9.49 -0.04
C ILE A 111 16.77 8.18 -0.82
N ALA A 112 16.29 7.07 -0.25
CA ALA A 112 16.32 5.77 -0.91
C ALA A 112 15.48 5.78 -2.21
N GLY A 113 14.28 6.34 -2.18
CA GLY A 113 13.41 6.48 -3.35
C GLY A 113 13.99 7.38 -4.44
N SER A 114 14.70 8.44 -4.05
CA SER A 114 15.39 9.33 -4.99
C SER A 114 16.58 8.65 -5.67
N SER A 115 17.34 7.84 -4.93
CA SER A 115 18.48 7.07 -5.48
C SER A 115 18.08 5.97 -6.47
N ALA A 116 16.84 5.44 -6.35
CA ALA A 116 16.33 4.41 -7.24
C ALA A 116 15.76 4.98 -8.56
N LYS A 117 15.60 6.30 -8.67
CA LYS A 117 14.99 6.98 -9.83
C LYS A 117 16.03 7.54 -10.82
N THR A 118 17.32 7.48 -10.48
CA THR A 118 18.47 7.83 -11.31
C THR A 118 19.11 6.59 -11.90
#